data_AF-A0A8T9DBI6-F1
#
_entry.id   AF-A0A8T9DBI6-F1
#
_cell.length_a   1.000
_cell.length_b   1.000
_cell.length_c   1.000
_cell.angle_alpha   90.00
_cell.angle_beta   90.00
_cell.angle_gamma   90.00
#
_symmetry.space_group_name_H-M   'P 1'
#
loop_
_entity.id
_entity.type
_entity.pdbx_description
1 polymer ?
#
loop_
_entity_poly.entity_id
_entity_poly.type
_entity_poly.pdbx_seq_one_letter_code
_entity_poly.pdbx_strand_id
1 'polypeptide(L)'
;MFVMNGSDEFLGAIQLDDFRSQVEVATADYPRAAEITSNIPIYDGREVDEGIKREWANVIGKGPGVFVVRSAFRDLSAVDAATEIFREIIADERAAGISGGDHFAKAGANDRIWNSLQKLCLRAPEVYVRYMGNPIVDLACRAWLGPDYQLATQVNQVRPGGKAQAPHRDYHLGFMTPDQMALYPPHIHLMGPTLILQGGVAHVDMPAASGTTKLLPHSQKYPQGYVAAQLPEFRDYFEANCVQLPMAKGDAIFFSPALFHAAGENKTTDFVRMVNLLQVASAFAKHMENIDRLAMVKAIFPYLGSLSAQERAGVIAATADAYPFPTNLDTTPPVGGLAPESQKALLARAIAEGWDYPRFEAAADQQAQRRRA
;
A
#
# COMPACT_ATOMS: atom_id res chain seq x y z
N MET A 1 38.37 -24.77 3.50
CA MET A 1 37.57 -24.49 2.30
C MET A 1 36.19 -24.10 2.80
N PHE A 2 35.96 -22.81 3.04
CA PHE A 2 34.65 -22.33 3.47
C PHE A 2 33.73 -22.43 2.25
N VAL A 3 32.68 -23.25 2.36
CA VAL A 3 31.58 -23.24 1.39
C VAL A 3 30.95 -21.87 1.52
N MET A 4 31.17 -20.98 0.54
CA MET A 4 30.44 -19.71 0.49
C MET A 4 28.95 -20.05 0.50
N ASN A 5 28.21 -19.48 1.44
CA ASN A 5 26.77 -19.73 1.51
C ASN A 5 26.14 -19.13 0.26
N GLY A 6 25.02 -19.67 -0.23
CA GLY A 6 24.37 -19.17 -1.47
C GLY A 6 23.95 -17.68 -1.41
N SER A 7 23.94 -17.08 -0.21
CA SER A 7 23.81 -15.64 0.01
C SER A 7 25.04 -14.84 -0.39
N ASP A 8 26.24 -15.34 -0.12
CA ASP A 8 27.51 -14.61 -0.35
C ASP A 8 27.81 -14.52 -1.85
N GLU A 9 27.54 -15.59 -2.60
CA GLU A 9 27.64 -15.58 -4.07
C GLU A 9 26.60 -14.64 -4.69
N PHE A 10 25.35 -14.67 -4.21
CA PHE A 10 24.27 -13.83 -4.71
C PHE A 10 24.54 -12.34 -4.51
N LEU A 11 25.02 -11.95 -3.33
CA LEU A 11 25.33 -10.55 -3.00
C LEU A 11 26.70 -10.11 -3.52
N GLY A 12 27.65 -11.04 -3.65
CA GLY A 12 28.94 -10.79 -4.31
C GLY A 12 28.81 -10.47 -5.80
N ALA A 13 27.66 -10.80 -6.42
CA ALA A 13 27.33 -10.46 -7.80
C ALA A 13 26.68 -9.08 -7.98
N ILE A 14 26.59 -8.24 -6.94
CA ILE A 14 26.07 -6.88 -7.09
C ILE A 14 27.03 -6.06 -7.97
N GLN A 15 26.52 -5.57 -9.09
CA GLN A 15 27.26 -4.75 -10.05
C GLN A 15 26.34 -3.65 -10.59
N LEU A 16 26.84 -2.40 -10.59
CA LEU A 16 26.05 -1.26 -11.06
C LEU A 16 25.74 -1.37 -12.56
N ASP A 17 26.65 -1.86 -13.38
CA ASP A 17 26.41 -2.01 -14.83
C ASP A 17 25.30 -3.01 -15.14
N ASP A 18 25.21 -4.11 -14.38
CA ASP A 18 24.09 -5.06 -14.49
C ASP A 18 22.77 -4.38 -14.13
N PHE A 19 22.75 -3.58 -13.05
CA PHE A 19 21.57 -2.82 -12.66
C PHE A 19 21.15 -1.81 -13.73
N ARG A 20 22.11 -1.05 -14.28
CA ARG A 20 21.90 -0.10 -15.37
C ARG A 20 21.26 -0.77 -16.58
N SER A 21 21.76 -1.94 -16.99
CA SER A 21 21.19 -2.71 -18.09
C SER A 21 19.71 -3.09 -17.89
N GLN A 22 19.26 -3.19 -16.62
CA GLN A 22 17.86 -3.50 -16.31
C GLN A 22 16.94 -2.28 -16.27
N VAL A 23 17.47 -1.11 -15.89
CA VAL A 23 16.69 0.12 -15.66
C VAL A 23 16.76 1.11 -16.82
N GLU A 24 17.83 1.10 -17.62
CA GLU A 24 18.01 1.92 -18.82
C GLU A 24 17.28 1.31 -20.02
N VAL A 25 16.03 0.91 -19.81
CA VAL A 25 15.15 0.34 -20.83
C VAL A 25 13.90 1.19 -20.97
N ALA A 26 13.39 1.29 -22.19
CA ALA A 26 12.12 1.95 -22.44
C ALA A 26 10.95 1.06 -22.00
N THR A 27 9.97 1.65 -21.34
CA THR A 27 8.71 0.96 -21.02
C THR A 27 7.98 0.63 -22.33
N ALA A 28 7.62 -0.65 -22.48
CA ALA A 28 6.83 -1.12 -23.62
C ALA A 28 5.45 -0.44 -23.65
N ASP A 29 4.84 -0.42 -24.84
CA ASP A 29 3.48 0.08 -24.97
C ASP A 29 2.48 -0.78 -24.16
N TYR A 30 1.57 -0.10 -23.49
CA TYR A 30 0.53 -0.69 -22.64
C TYR A 30 -0.82 -0.27 -23.23
N PRO A 31 -1.54 -1.18 -23.92
CA PRO A 31 -2.64 -0.81 -24.81
C PRO A 31 -3.85 -0.18 -24.08
N ARG A 32 -3.94 -0.33 -22.77
CA ARG A 32 -4.98 0.29 -21.95
C ARG A 32 -4.50 1.55 -21.23
N ALA A 33 -3.21 1.88 -21.29
CA ALA A 33 -2.69 3.13 -20.76
C ALA A 33 -3.08 4.29 -21.67
N ALA A 34 -3.47 5.41 -21.08
CA ALA A 34 -3.76 6.63 -21.82
C ALA A 34 -2.48 7.27 -22.37
N GLU A 35 -1.38 7.17 -21.61
CA GLU A 35 -0.05 7.59 -22.03
C GLU A 35 1.04 6.91 -21.18
N ILE A 36 2.29 7.03 -21.63
CA ILE A 36 3.48 6.65 -20.86
C ILE A 36 4.34 7.89 -20.71
N THR A 37 4.55 8.34 -19.47
CA THR A 37 5.38 9.51 -19.16
C THR A 37 6.50 9.10 -18.25
N SER A 38 7.75 9.42 -18.62
CA SER A 38 8.94 9.06 -17.82
C SER A 38 9.00 7.56 -17.49
N ASN A 39 8.70 6.69 -18.46
CA ASN A 39 8.60 5.23 -18.32
C ASN A 39 7.48 4.73 -17.39
N ILE A 40 6.54 5.60 -16.98
CA ILE A 40 5.42 5.23 -16.11
C ILE A 40 4.12 5.24 -16.93
N PRO A 41 3.42 4.09 -17.06
CA PRO A 41 2.09 4.03 -17.64
C PRO A 41 1.09 4.80 -16.78
N ILE A 42 0.32 5.66 -17.44
CA ILE A 42 -0.73 6.47 -16.84
C ILE A 42 -2.08 6.02 -17.41
N TYR A 43 -2.99 5.65 -16.54
CA TYR A 43 -4.34 5.20 -16.87
C TYR A 43 -5.37 6.28 -16.52
N ASP A 44 -6.48 6.33 -17.24
CA ASP A 44 -7.65 7.13 -16.86
C ASP A 44 -8.62 6.28 -16.04
N GLY A 45 -8.84 6.65 -14.77
CA GLY A 45 -9.73 5.93 -13.87
C GLY A 45 -11.20 5.86 -14.33
N ARG A 46 -11.59 6.65 -15.34
CA ARG A 46 -12.93 6.60 -15.95
C ARG A 46 -13.08 5.46 -16.97
N GLU A 47 -11.97 4.97 -17.52
CA GLU A 47 -11.92 3.97 -18.60
C GLU A 47 -11.45 2.59 -18.14
N VAL A 48 -11.10 2.48 -16.86
CA VAL A 48 -10.63 1.24 -16.26
C VAL A 48 -11.81 0.29 -15.97
N ASP A 49 -11.63 -0.98 -16.35
CA ASP A 49 -12.54 -2.08 -16.05
C ASP A 49 -11.78 -3.33 -15.58
N GLU A 50 -12.50 -4.40 -15.25
CA GLU A 50 -11.93 -5.68 -14.77
C GLU A 50 -10.91 -6.31 -15.74
N GLY A 51 -10.95 -5.99 -17.03
CA GLY A 51 -10.01 -6.50 -18.03
C GLY A 51 -8.56 -6.01 -17.82
N ILE A 52 -8.37 -4.94 -17.03
CA ILE A 52 -7.05 -4.34 -16.78
C ILE A 52 -6.12 -5.21 -15.93
N LYS A 53 -6.66 -6.15 -15.14
CA LYS A 53 -5.92 -6.84 -14.06
C LYS A 53 -4.63 -7.49 -14.55
N ARG A 54 -4.68 -8.16 -15.71
CA ARG A 54 -3.51 -8.82 -16.30
C ARG A 54 -2.43 -7.81 -16.70
N GLU A 55 -2.84 -6.65 -17.19
CA GLU A 55 -1.93 -5.58 -17.61
C GLU A 55 -1.25 -4.96 -16.39
N TRP A 56 -2.01 -4.57 -15.36
CA TRP A 56 -1.44 -4.05 -14.11
C TRP A 56 -0.54 -5.06 -13.40
N ALA A 57 -0.91 -6.34 -13.37
CA ALA A 57 -0.03 -7.39 -12.85
C ALA A 57 1.28 -7.48 -13.64
N ASN A 58 1.23 -7.34 -14.97
CA ASN A 58 2.41 -7.29 -15.81
C ASN A 58 3.26 -6.03 -15.52
N VAL A 59 2.64 -4.85 -15.42
CA VAL A 59 3.32 -3.59 -15.08
C VAL A 59 4.12 -3.73 -13.80
N ILE A 60 3.50 -4.22 -12.72
CA ILE A 60 4.13 -4.37 -11.41
C ILE A 60 5.23 -5.44 -11.43
N GLY A 61 4.94 -6.62 -11.98
CA GLY A 61 5.84 -7.77 -11.87
C GLY A 61 6.95 -7.85 -12.91
N LYS A 62 6.69 -7.43 -14.15
CA LYS A 62 7.59 -7.62 -15.31
C LYS A 62 7.93 -6.32 -16.04
N GLY A 63 7.10 -5.30 -15.89
CA GLY A 63 7.22 -4.01 -16.54
C GLY A 63 8.02 -2.99 -15.72
N PRO A 64 7.59 -1.72 -15.70
CA PRO A 64 8.28 -0.63 -14.99
C PRO A 64 8.12 -0.67 -13.47
N GLY A 65 7.27 -1.54 -12.93
CA GLY A 65 7.09 -1.69 -11.48
C GLY A 65 6.23 -0.60 -10.85
N VAL A 66 5.63 0.29 -11.65
CA VAL A 66 4.79 1.40 -11.19
C VAL A 66 3.79 1.81 -12.26
N PHE A 67 2.61 2.22 -11.84
CA PHE A 67 1.64 2.93 -12.67
C PHE A 67 0.90 4.01 -11.89
N VAL A 68 0.32 4.96 -12.63
CA VAL A 68 -0.56 6.00 -12.09
C VAL A 68 -1.95 5.84 -12.68
N VAL A 69 -2.97 6.06 -11.87
CA VAL A 69 -4.36 6.17 -12.30
C VAL A 69 -4.85 7.58 -12.01
N ARG A 70 -5.05 8.36 -13.07
CA ARG A 70 -5.64 9.70 -12.98
C ARG A 70 -7.11 9.59 -12.63
N SER A 71 -7.62 10.54 -11.85
CA SER A 71 -9.03 10.55 -11.43
C SER A 71 -9.46 9.21 -10.81
N ALA A 72 -8.55 8.54 -10.08
CA ALA A 72 -8.86 7.29 -9.38
C ALA A 72 -10.02 7.49 -8.39
N PHE A 73 -10.04 8.65 -7.72
CA PHE A 73 -11.20 9.15 -6.99
C PHE A 73 -12.00 10.11 -7.87
N ARG A 74 -13.18 9.65 -8.33
CA ARG A 74 -14.15 10.51 -9.02
C ARG A 74 -14.91 11.42 -8.06
N ASP A 75 -15.21 10.91 -6.86
CA ASP A 75 -15.79 11.70 -5.78
C ASP A 75 -14.68 12.36 -4.96
N LEU A 76 -14.28 13.56 -5.38
CA LEU A 76 -13.28 14.33 -4.63
C LEU A 76 -13.79 14.78 -3.25
N SER A 77 -15.11 14.83 -3.03
CA SER A 77 -15.65 15.17 -1.71
C SER A 77 -15.37 14.11 -0.67
N ALA A 78 -15.23 12.83 -1.07
CA ALA A 78 -14.78 11.76 -0.19
C ALA A 78 -13.30 11.95 0.21
N VAL A 79 -12.46 12.41 -0.71
CA VAL A 79 -11.04 12.75 -0.42
C VAL A 79 -10.97 13.95 0.51
N ASP A 80 -11.77 14.99 0.26
CA ASP A 80 -11.82 16.20 1.11
C ASP A 80 -12.30 15.85 2.53
N ALA A 81 -13.38 15.07 2.66
CA ALA A 81 -13.88 14.64 3.97
C ALA A 81 -12.83 13.81 4.74
N ALA A 82 -12.15 12.86 4.08
CA ALA A 82 -11.07 12.11 4.72
C ALA A 82 -9.90 13.01 5.11
N THR A 83 -9.56 14.00 4.28
CA THR A 83 -8.51 15.00 4.55
C THR A 83 -8.79 15.79 5.81
N GLU A 84 -10.03 16.27 6.01
CA GLU A 84 -10.39 17.00 7.22
C GLU A 84 -10.26 16.14 8.47
N ILE A 85 -10.76 14.89 8.43
CA ILE A 85 -10.59 13.96 9.56
C ILE A 85 -9.10 13.67 9.84
N PHE A 86 -8.26 13.56 8.81
CA PHE A 86 -6.81 13.41 9.00
C PHE A 86 -6.16 14.65 9.62
N ARG A 87 -6.59 15.86 9.25
CA ARG A 87 -6.10 17.10 9.87
C ARG A 87 -6.49 17.20 11.33
N GLU A 88 -7.71 16.80 11.68
CA GLU A 88 -8.16 16.71 13.07
C GLU A 88 -7.32 15.69 13.86
N ILE A 89 -7.07 14.50 13.31
CA ILE A 89 -6.22 13.49 13.95
C ILE A 89 -4.81 14.05 14.19
N ILE A 90 -4.21 14.73 13.20
CA ILE A 90 -2.89 15.36 13.35
C ILE A 90 -2.91 16.41 14.47
N ALA A 91 -3.96 17.24 14.54
CA ALA A 91 -4.09 18.27 15.57
C ALA A 91 -4.20 17.65 16.97
N ASP A 92 -5.01 16.60 17.13
CA ASP A 92 -5.19 15.89 18.39
C ASP A 92 -3.90 15.20 18.85
N GLU A 93 -3.20 14.51 17.94
CA GLU A 93 -1.93 13.83 18.25
C GLU A 93 -0.86 14.82 18.69
N ARG A 94 -0.78 15.99 18.04
CA ARG A 94 0.11 17.08 18.45
C ARG A 94 -0.25 17.63 19.81
N ALA A 95 -1.54 17.88 20.08
CA ALA A 95 -2.00 18.37 21.37
C ALA A 95 -1.71 17.37 22.50
N ALA A 96 -1.74 16.06 22.20
CA ALA A 96 -1.38 14.98 23.11
C ALA A 96 0.14 14.75 23.24
N GLY A 97 0.98 15.50 22.53
CA GLY A 97 2.43 15.32 22.53
C GLY A 97 2.90 14.03 21.83
N ILE A 98 2.04 13.40 21.03
CA ILE A 98 2.38 12.23 20.21
C ILE A 98 3.16 12.73 18.99
N SER A 99 4.46 12.48 18.95
CA SER A 99 5.25 12.64 17.72
C SER A 99 5.30 11.31 16.98
N GLY A 100 4.60 11.19 15.84
CA GLY A 100 4.72 10.02 14.98
C GLY A 100 6.18 9.86 14.53
N GLY A 101 6.89 8.85 15.03
CA GLY A 101 8.24 8.56 14.56
C GLY A 101 8.21 8.21 13.08
N ASP A 102 8.88 8.99 12.24
CA ASP A 102 9.17 8.62 10.86
C ASP A 102 10.62 8.14 10.82
N HIS A 103 10.83 6.87 10.51
CA HIS A 103 12.16 6.26 10.46
C HIS A 103 13.02 6.87 9.33
N PHE A 104 12.40 7.59 8.39
CA PHE A 104 13.05 8.15 7.21
C PHE A 104 13.14 9.69 7.23
N ALA A 105 12.58 10.37 8.24
CA ALA A 105 12.62 11.83 8.34
C ALA A 105 13.01 12.33 9.73
N LYS A 106 13.61 13.52 9.79
CA LYS A 106 13.91 14.18 11.06
C LYS A 106 12.61 14.53 11.80
N ALA A 107 12.53 14.18 13.09
CA ALA A 107 11.36 14.44 13.92
C ALA A 107 10.91 15.92 13.87
N GLY A 108 9.61 16.14 13.70
CA GLY A 108 8.98 17.47 13.74
C GLY A 108 8.93 18.24 12.41
N ALA A 109 9.60 17.77 11.35
CA ALA A 109 9.57 18.45 10.04
C ALA A 109 8.29 18.18 9.23
N ASN A 110 7.71 16.98 9.39
CA ASN A 110 6.56 16.48 8.66
C ASN A 110 5.55 15.86 9.65
N ASP A 111 4.28 15.76 9.26
CA ASP A 111 3.28 15.01 10.04
C ASP A 111 3.06 13.64 9.43
N ARG A 112 2.92 12.65 10.31
CA ARG A 112 2.69 11.24 9.99
C ARG A 112 1.51 10.75 10.82
N ILE A 113 0.51 10.16 10.18
CA ILE A 113 -0.51 9.38 10.88
C ILE A 113 -0.23 7.91 10.64
N TRP A 114 0.26 7.21 11.67
CA TRP A 114 0.28 5.74 11.68
C TRP A 114 -1.12 5.18 11.85
N ASN A 115 -1.40 4.01 11.27
CA ASN A 115 -2.69 3.34 11.34
C ASN A 115 -3.88 4.26 10.94
N SER A 116 -3.71 5.06 9.89
CA SER A 116 -4.73 6.01 9.46
C SER A 116 -5.99 5.30 8.94
N LEU A 117 -5.88 4.05 8.50
CA LEU A 117 -7.03 3.24 8.07
C LEU A 117 -8.01 3.01 9.23
N GLN A 118 -7.51 2.47 10.35
CA GLN A 118 -8.34 2.22 11.53
C GLN A 118 -8.83 3.53 12.15
N LYS A 119 -7.96 4.54 12.24
CA LYS A 119 -8.32 5.83 12.83
C LYS A 119 -9.44 6.53 12.05
N LEU A 120 -9.38 6.54 10.72
CA LEU A 120 -10.48 7.06 9.89
C LEU A 120 -11.76 6.25 10.09
N CYS A 121 -11.65 4.91 10.07
CA CYS A 121 -12.79 4.01 10.24
C CYS A 121 -13.54 4.20 11.56
N LEU A 122 -12.81 4.36 12.67
CA LEU A 122 -13.41 4.47 14.00
C LEU A 122 -13.86 5.89 14.32
N ARG A 123 -13.25 6.91 13.72
CA ARG A 123 -13.62 8.31 13.93
C ARG A 123 -14.80 8.75 13.07
N ALA A 124 -14.85 8.31 11.81
CA ALA A 124 -15.86 8.71 10.83
C ALA A 124 -16.19 7.53 9.88
N PRO A 125 -16.91 6.50 10.35
CA PRO A 125 -17.19 5.29 9.57
C PRO A 125 -17.92 5.58 8.24
N GLU A 126 -18.80 6.58 8.20
CA GLU A 126 -19.51 7.02 7.00
C GLU A 126 -18.57 7.65 5.95
N VAL A 127 -17.54 8.39 6.38
CA VAL A 127 -16.50 8.92 5.49
C VAL A 127 -15.60 7.78 5.03
N TYR A 128 -15.23 6.88 5.94
CA TYR A 128 -14.41 5.71 5.65
C TYR A 128 -15.02 4.82 4.56
N VAL A 129 -16.31 4.46 4.65
CA VAL A 129 -16.93 3.57 3.66
C VAL A 129 -17.00 4.20 2.27
N ARG A 130 -17.18 5.53 2.19
CA ARG A 130 -17.13 6.26 0.91
C ARG A 130 -15.73 6.29 0.33
N TYR A 131 -14.73 6.52 1.17
CA TYR A 131 -13.33 6.61 0.74
C TYR A 131 -12.76 5.23 0.34
N MET A 132 -12.96 4.20 1.16
CA MET A 132 -12.45 2.84 0.92
C MET A 132 -13.31 2.00 -0.02
N GLY A 133 -14.53 2.45 -0.34
CA GLY A 133 -15.36 1.89 -1.39
C GLY A 133 -14.89 2.20 -2.81
N ASN A 134 -13.70 2.80 -2.96
CA ASN A 134 -13.15 3.16 -4.26
C ASN A 134 -12.84 1.91 -5.13
N PRO A 135 -13.48 1.76 -6.31
CA PRO A 135 -13.33 0.57 -7.14
C PRO A 135 -11.95 0.45 -7.80
N ILE A 136 -11.24 1.56 -8.02
CA ILE A 136 -9.90 1.56 -8.61
C ILE A 136 -8.88 1.01 -7.62
N VAL A 137 -8.98 1.40 -6.34
CA VAL A 137 -8.12 0.87 -5.28
C VAL A 137 -8.32 -0.63 -5.13
N ASP A 138 -9.57 -1.08 -5.01
CA ASP A 138 -9.90 -2.51 -4.94
C ASP A 138 -9.35 -3.29 -6.16
N LEU A 139 -9.58 -2.77 -7.37
CA LEU A 139 -9.12 -3.42 -8.60
C LEU A 139 -7.59 -3.51 -8.69
N ALA A 140 -6.86 -2.47 -8.31
CA ALA A 140 -5.40 -2.47 -8.29
C ALA A 140 -4.86 -3.51 -7.30
N CYS A 141 -5.46 -3.59 -6.11
CA CYS A 141 -5.12 -4.60 -5.11
C CYS A 141 -5.37 -6.01 -5.63
N ARG A 142 -6.55 -6.27 -6.22
CA ARG A 142 -6.90 -7.59 -6.76
C ARG A 142 -6.07 -7.99 -7.97
N ALA A 143 -5.64 -7.04 -8.79
CA ALA A 143 -4.80 -7.30 -9.95
C ALA A 143 -3.47 -7.94 -9.54
N TRP A 144 -2.88 -7.51 -8.42
CA TRP A 144 -1.58 -8.00 -7.95
C TRP A 144 -1.68 -9.09 -6.87
N LEU A 145 -2.56 -8.90 -5.87
CA LEU A 145 -2.58 -9.69 -4.63
C LEU A 145 -3.70 -10.72 -4.57
N GLY A 146 -4.66 -10.65 -5.50
CA GLY A 146 -5.87 -11.47 -5.48
C GLY A 146 -6.99 -10.91 -4.59
N PRO A 147 -8.11 -11.65 -4.46
CA PRO A 147 -9.36 -11.13 -3.90
C PRO A 147 -9.31 -10.83 -2.39
N ASP A 148 -8.37 -11.42 -1.67
CA ASP A 148 -8.33 -11.45 -0.20
C ASP A 148 -7.19 -10.59 0.36
N TYR A 149 -6.82 -9.54 -0.37
CA TYR A 149 -5.83 -8.58 0.10
C TYR A 149 -6.24 -7.95 1.44
N GLN A 150 -5.23 -7.51 2.16
CA GLN A 150 -5.32 -6.85 3.46
C GLN A 150 -4.70 -5.48 3.33
N LEU A 151 -5.41 -4.45 3.76
CA LEU A 151 -4.97 -3.07 3.57
C LEU A 151 -4.62 -2.42 4.92
N ALA A 152 -3.55 -1.62 4.92
CA ALA A 152 -3.27 -0.60 5.91
C ALA A 152 -2.99 0.73 5.19
N THR A 153 -3.21 1.85 5.89
CA THR A 153 -2.87 3.17 5.34
C THR A 153 -2.16 4.02 6.36
N GLN A 154 -1.32 4.92 5.86
CA GLN A 154 -0.61 5.89 6.67
C GLN A 154 -0.54 7.23 5.93
N VAL A 155 -0.93 8.33 6.58
CA VAL A 155 -0.88 9.66 5.97
C VAL A 155 0.52 10.25 6.12
N ASN A 156 1.05 10.79 5.03
CA ASN A 156 2.27 11.58 4.97
C ASN A 156 1.94 13.02 4.58
N GLN A 157 2.22 13.96 5.48
CA GLN A 157 2.10 15.39 5.23
C GLN A 157 3.47 16.06 5.27
N VAL A 158 3.96 16.49 4.10
CA VAL A 158 5.30 17.08 3.94
C VAL A 158 5.20 18.59 3.79
N ARG A 159 5.83 19.31 4.71
CA ARG A 159 5.80 20.78 4.77
C ARG A 159 6.86 21.41 3.86
N PRO A 160 6.73 22.69 3.49
CA PRO A 160 7.80 23.45 2.84
C PRO A 160 9.16 23.24 3.50
N GLY A 161 10.19 22.93 2.70
CA GLY A 161 11.54 22.61 3.17
C GLY A 161 11.75 21.18 3.71
N GLY A 162 10.71 20.34 3.69
CA GLY A 162 10.81 18.93 4.08
C GLY A 162 11.81 18.18 3.19
N LYS A 163 12.76 17.47 3.80
CA LYS A 163 13.90 16.86 3.09
C LYS A 163 13.52 15.57 2.37
N ALA A 164 14.25 15.30 1.28
CA ALA A 164 14.15 14.04 0.57
C ALA A 164 14.64 12.87 1.46
N GLN A 165 14.07 11.70 1.21
CA GLN A 165 14.55 10.45 1.81
C GLN A 165 15.66 9.85 0.96
N ALA A 166 16.44 8.93 1.53
CA ALA A 166 17.34 8.06 0.77
C ALA A 166 16.52 7.03 -0.03
N PRO A 167 17.02 6.56 -1.18
CA PRO A 167 16.35 5.51 -1.93
C PRO A 167 16.32 4.22 -1.11
N HIS A 168 15.19 3.54 -1.18
CA HIS A 168 14.96 2.28 -0.51
C HIS A 168 14.00 1.41 -1.30
N ARG A 169 13.86 0.18 -0.82
CA ARG A 169 12.78 -0.74 -1.13
C ARG A 169 11.97 -0.93 0.14
N ASP A 170 10.66 -1.10 0.00
CA ASP A 170 9.80 -1.43 1.13
C ASP A 170 9.76 -2.94 1.37
N TYR A 171 9.34 -3.32 2.59
CA TYR A 171 8.84 -4.64 3.03
C TYR A 171 9.63 -5.90 2.60
N HIS A 172 9.97 -6.85 3.47
CA HIS A 172 10.30 -6.72 4.90
C HIS A 172 11.78 -6.38 5.07
N LEU A 173 12.62 -6.85 4.13
CA LEU A 173 14.06 -6.61 4.16
C LEU A 173 14.38 -5.11 4.10
N GLY A 174 13.52 -4.30 3.50
CA GLY A 174 13.62 -2.83 3.48
C GLY A 174 13.72 -2.15 4.86
N PHE A 175 13.32 -2.84 5.93
CA PHE A 175 13.39 -2.34 7.31
C PHE A 175 14.58 -2.91 8.10
N MET A 176 15.55 -3.52 7.43
CA MET A 176 16.72 -4.15 8.04
C MET A 176 18.02 -3.42 7.69
N THR A 177 19.09 -3.68 8.45
CA THR A 177 20.44 -3.25 8.05
C THR A 177 20.97 -4.13 6.91
N PRO A 178 21.97 -3.67 6.13
CA PRO A 178 22.59 -4.50 5.09
C PRO A 178 23.07 -5.87 5.60
N ASP A 179 23.70 -5.91 6.78
CA ASP A 179 24.17 -7.16 7.40
C ASP A 179 23.02 -8.13 7.71
N GLN A 180 21.88 -7.60 8.18
CA GLN A 180 20.68 -8.41 8.42
C GLN A 180 20.08 -8.93 7.12
N MET A 181 20.00 -8.09 6.08
CA MET A 181 19.51 -8.50 4.75
C MET A 181 20.37 -9.64 4.17
N ALA A 182 21.68 -9.63 4.43
CA ALA A 182 22.62 -10.63 3.92
C ALA A 182 22.42 -12.04 4.51
N LEU A 183 21.76 -12.15 5.66
CA LEU A 183 21.43 -13.45 6.27
C LEU A 183 20.31 -14.19 5.53
N TYR A 184 19.54 -13.51 4.67
CA TYR A 184 18.42 -14.11 3.96
C TYR A 184 18.85 -14.68 2.61
N PRO A 185 18.43 -15.92 2.28
CA PRO A 185 18.79 -16.55 1.01
C PRO A 185 18.09 -15.87 -0.18
N PRO A 186 18.61 -16.03 -1.42
CA PRO A 186 18.16 -15.27 -2.59
C PRO A 186 16.65 -15.34 -2.87
N HIS A 187 16.02 -16.49 -2.67
CA HIS A 187 14.59 -16.66 -2.92
C HIS A 187 13.71 -15.81 -1.99
N ILE A 188 14.19 -15.41 -0.80
CA ILE A 188 13.45 -14.51 0.10
C ILE A 188 13.47 -13.07 -0.43
N HIS A 189 14.60 -12.62 -1.00
CA HIS A 189 14.70 -11.31 -1.67
C HIS A 189 13.73 -11.21 -2.85
N LEU A 190 13.48 -12.33 -3.54
CA LEU A 190 12.59 -12.41 -4.70
C LEU A 190 11.12 -12.58 -4.33
N MET A 191 10.80 -13.40 -3.32
CA MET A 191 9.41 -13.74 -2.97
C MET A 191 8.71 -12.60 -2.23
N GLY A 192 9.40 -11.94 -1.29
CA GLY A 192 8.79 -10.89 -0.44
C GLY A 192 8.01 -9.84 -1.23
N PRO A 193 8.58 -9.25 -2.30
CA PRO A 193 7.90 -8.27 -3.14
C PRO A 193 6.61 -8.73 -3.81
N THR A 194 6.42 -10.03 -4.03
CA THR A 194 5.23 -10.58 -4.68
C THR A 194 3.98 -10.59 -3.79
N LEU A 195 4.16 -10.39 -2.49
CA LEU A 195 3.09 -10.44 -1.51
C LEU A 195 2.58 -9.06 -1.09
N ILE A 196 3.16 -7.98 -1.61
CA ILE A 196 2.81 -6.60 -1.23
C ILE A 196 2.59 -5.75 -2.47
N LEU A 197 1.63 -4.83 -2.39
CA LEU A 197 1.46 -3.70 -3.29
C LEU A 197 1.61 -2.42 -2.47
N GLN A 198 2.47 -1.51 -2.94
CA GLN A 198 2.52 -0.16 -2.40
C GLN A 198 1.65 0.75 -3.27
N GLY A 199 1.13 1.80 -2.65
CA GLY A 199 0.45 2.86 -3.37
C GLY A 199 0.29 4.13 -2.57
N GLY A 200 -0.35 5.12 -3.17
CA GLY A 200 -0.64 6.39 -2.53
C GLY A 200 -1.74 7.14 -3.25
N VAL A 201 -2.58 7.82 -2.47
CA VAL A 201 -3.62 8.70 -2.99
C VAL A 201 -3.24 10.14 -2.70
N ALA A 202 -3.29 10.99 -3.72
CA ALA A 202 -3.07 12.42 -3.58
C ALA A 202 -4.27 13.09 -2.92
N HIS A 203 -4.07 13.74 -1.76
CA HIS A 203 -5.13 14.49 -1.06
C HIS A 203 -5.20 15.96 -1.46
N VAL A 204 -4.21 16.42 -2.23
CA VAL A 204 -4.07 17.78 -2.77
C VAL A 204 -3.41 17.68 -4.14
N ASP A 205 -3.46 18.74 -4.95
CA ASP A 205 -2.68 18.81 -6.18
C ASP A 205 -1.20 18.94 -5.85
N MET A 206 -0.39 17.95 -6.22
CA MET A 206 1.02 17.86 -5.88
C MET A 206 1.88 18.12 -7.12
N PRO A 207 2.38 19.35 -7.33
CA PRO A 207 3.42 19.57 -8.32
C PRO A 207 4.70 18.84 -7.91
N ALA A 208 5.55 18.47 -8.87
CA ALA A 208 6.81 17.78 -8.57
C ALA A 208 7.70 18.55 -7.56
N ALA A 209 7.66 19.89 -7.62
CA ALA A 209 8.36 20.77 -6.67
C ALA A 209 7.93 20.61 -5.21
N SER A 210 6.72 20.11 -4.94
CA SER A 210 6.26 19.77 -3.59
C SER A 210 6.86 18.48 -3.02
N GLY A 211 7.75 17.83 -3.78
CA GLY A 211 8.41 16.60 -3.38
C GLY A 211 7.51 15.39 -3.58
N THR A 212 6.91 15.21 -4.76
CA THR A 212 6.26 13.93 -5.10
C THR A 212 7.26 12.77 -5.03
N THR A 213 6.79 11.53 -4.98
CA THR A 213 7.69 10.37 -4.86
C THR A 213 8.68 10.33 -6.01
N LYS A 214 9.97 10.22 -5.69
CA LYS A 214 11.05 9.88 -6.63
C LYS A 214 10.96 8.39 -6.93
N LEU A 215 10.95 8.03 -8.20
CA LEU A 215 10.75 6.67 -8.68
C LEU A 215 11.86 6.33 -9.66
N LEU A 216 12.36 5.11 -9.63
CA LEU A 216 13.25 4.59 -10.67
C LEU A 216 12.56 3.40 -11.34
N PRO A 217 11.77 3.61 -12.40
CA PRO A 217 11.13 2.55 -13.16
C PRO A 217 12.09 1.41 -13.49
N HIS A 218 11.56 0.19 -13.54
CA HIS A 218 12.28 -1.06 -13.82
C HIS A 218 13.27 -1.54 -12.75
N SER A 219 13.61 -0.73 -11.74
CA SER A 219 14.56 -1.10 -10.68
C SER A 219 14.12 -2.26 -9.79
N GLN A 220 12.81 -2.58 -9.76
CA GLN A 220 12.28 -3.70 -9.00
C GLN A 220 12.71 -5.07 -9.52
N LYS A 221 13.14 -5.14 -10.80
CA LYS A 221 13.58 -6.38 -11.43
C LYS A 221 14.95 -6.85 -10.93
N TYR A 222 15.73 -5.96 -10.31
CA TYR A 222 17.08 -6.29 -9.85
C TYR A 222 17.04 -7.13 -8.57
N PRO A 223 17.43 -8.42 -8.59
CA PRO A 223 17.23 -9.34 -7.47
C PRO A 223 17.84 -8.86 -6.16
N GLN A 224 19.08 -8.35 -6.21
CA GLN A 224 19.87 -7.96 -5.04
C GLN A 224 19.54 -6.56 -4.51
N GLY A 225 18.54 -5.89 -5.08
CA GLY A 225 18.39 -4.45 -4.87
C GLY A 225 17.99 -4.00 -3.46
N TYR A 226 17.61 -4.90 -2.54
CA TYR A 226 17.48 -4.52 -1.13
C TYR A 226 18.83 -4.04 -0.56
N VAL A 227 19.89 -4.81 -0.81
CA VAL A 227 21.25 -4.45 -0.41
C VAL A 227 21.79 -3.36 -1.33
N ALA A 228 21.58 -3.47 -2.65
CA ALA A 228 22.13 -2.51 -3.60
C ALA A 228 21.63 -1.07 -3.37
N ALA A 229 20.36 -0.87 -2.97
CA ALA A 229 19.83 0.47 -2.63
C ALA A 229 20.57 1.17 -1.49
N GLN A 230 21.33 0.42 -0.67
CA GLN A 230 22.11 0.96 0.45
C GLN A 230 23.53 1.38 0.03
N LEU A 231 23.99 0.96 -1.15
CA LEU A 231 25.35 1.23 -1.62
C LEU A 231 25.47 2.65 -2.22
N PRO A 232 26.56 3.39 -1.96
CA PRO A 232 26.73 4.76 -2.44
C PRO A 232 26.55 4.93 -3.94
N GLU A 233 27.15 4.08 -4.75
CA GLU A 233 27.12 4.17 -6.22
C GLU A 233 25.71 3.97 -6.80
N PHE A 234 24.87 3.17 -6.14
CA PHE A 234 23.47 2.98 -6.51
C PHE A 234 22.60 4.17 -6.04
N ARG A 235 22.92 4.78 -4.90
CA ARG A 235 22.23 5.99 -4.41
C ARG A 235 22.51 7.18 -5.31
N ASP A 236 23.76 7.37 -5.70
CA ASP A 236 24.17 8.41 -6.64
C ASP A 236 23.49 8.21 -8.00
N TYR A 237 23.48 6.96 -8.49
CA TYR A 237 22.75 6.62 -9.71
C TYR A 237 21.25 6.91 -9.60
N PHE A 238 20.60 6.53 -8.50
CA PHE A 238 19.19 6.81 -8.27
C PHE A 238 18.91 8.30 -8.27
N GLU A 239 19.68 9.11 -7.55
CA GLU A 239 19.47 10.55 -7.48
C GLU A 239 19.64 11.23 -8.84
N ALA A 240 20.58 10.74 -9.67
CA ALA A 240 20.79 11.24 -11.02
C ALA A 240 19.71 10.85 -12.03
N ASN A 241 19.01 9.71 -11.82
CA ASN A 241 18.14 9.10 -12.84
C ASN A 241 16.67 8.93 -12.40
N CYS A 242 16.33 9.20 -11.14
CA CYS A 242 14.95 9.09 -10.68
C CYS A 242 14.05 10.10 -11.39
N VAL A 243 12.78 9.74 -11.51
CA VAL A 243 11.73 10.56 -12.10
C VAL A 243 10.68 10.89 -11.06
N GLN A 244 10.00 12.02 -11.27
CA GLN A 244 8.88 12.46 -10.45
C GLN A 244 7.76 12.91 -11.37
N LEU A 245 6.54 12.49 -11.08
CA LEU A 245 5.35 12.98 -11.77
C LEU A 245 4.58 13.96 -10.87
N PRO A 246 3.98 15.01 -11.44
CA PRO A 246 2.93 15.73 -10.75
C PRO A 246 1.69 14.83 -10.58
N MET A 247 0.92 15.04 -9.53
CA MET A 247 -0.33 14.33 -9.28
C MET A 247 -1.44 15.32 -8.96
N ALA A 248 -2.63 15.15 -9.52
CA ALA A 248 -3.80 15.90 -9.12
C ALA A 248 -4.45 15.26 -7.88
N LYS A 249 -5.22 16.05 -7.11
CA LYS A 249 -6.04 15.51 -6.01
C LYS A 249 -6.93 14.38 -6.52
N GLY A 250 -6.93 13.25 -5.81
CA GLY A 250 -7.69 12.06 -6.16
C GLY A 250 -7.00 11.12 -7.16
N ASP A 251 -5.83 11.49 -7.71
CA ASP A 251 -4.99 10.55 -8.43
C ASP A 251 -4.42 9.49 -7.48
N ALA A 252 -4.23 8.28 -7.99
CA ALA A 252 -3.59 7.20 -7.25
C ALA A 252 -2.35 6.70 -7.99
N ILE A 253 -1.30 6.37 -7.24
CA ILE A 253 -0.11 5.68 -7.73
C ILE A 253 -0.01 4.30 -7.08
N PHE A 254 0.42 3.30 -7.82
CA PHE A 254 0.67 1.95 -7.32
C PHE A 254 2.00 1.44 -7.84
N PHE A 255 2.78 0.79 -6.99
CA PHE A 255 4.11 0.32 -7.34
C PHE A 255 4.54 -0.93 -6.56
N SER A 256 5.49 -1.65 -7.13
CA SER A 256 6.14 -2.78 -6.48
C SER A 256 6.90 -2.29 -5.24
N PRO A 257 6.82 -2.98 -4.09
CA PRO A 257 7.65 -2.65 -2.93
C PRO A 257 9.16 -2.76 -3.22
N ALA A 258 9.56 -3.51 -4.25
CA ALA A 258 10.95 -3.63 -4.68
C ALA A 258 11.40 -2.50 -5.63
N LEU A 259 10.52 -1.58 -6.03
CA LEU A 259 10.93 -0.41 -6.80
C LEU A 259 11.83 0.48 -5.92
N PHE A 260 12.97 0.91 -6.45
CA PHE A 260 13.76 1.96 -5.82
C PHE A 260 12.94 3.24 -5.84
N HIS A 261 12.68 3.77 -4.65
CA HIS A 261 11.90 4.98 -4.49
C HIS A 261 12.32 5.74 -3.23
N ALA A 262 11.92 7.01 -3.17
CA ALA A 262 12.12 7.88 -2.01
C ALA A 262 11.10 9.02 -2.03
N ALA A 263 10.73 9.55 -0.86
CA ALA A 263 10.04 10.84 -0.84
C ALA A 263 10.97 11.95 -1.40
N GLY A 264 10.43 12.79 -2.27
CA GLY A 264 11.13 13.98 -2.77
C GLY A 264 11.22 15.09 -1.72
N GLU A 265 12.16 16.02 -1.93
CA GLU A 265 12.24 17.25 -1.14
C GLU A 265 11.09 18.18 -1.52
N ASN A 266 10.39 18.73 -0.53
CA ASN A 266 9.43 19.79 -0.76
C ASN A 266 10.17 21.12 -0.87
N LYS A 267 10.39 21.57 -2.10
CA LYS A 267 11.14 22.80 -2.45
C LYS A 267 10.23 24.04 -2.53
N THR A 268 8.95 23.90 -2.20
CA THR A 268 8.01 25.03 -2.17
C THR A 268 8.19 25.86 -0.89
N THR A 269 7.58 27.04 -0.84
CA THR A 269 7.62 27.94 0.31
C THR A 269 6.32 27.97 1.11
N ASP A 270 5.21 27.60 0.49
CA ASP A 270 3.84 27.82 0.97
C ASP A 270 2.92 26.60 0.77
N PHE A 271 3.44 25.51 0.22
CA PHE A 271 2.62 24.36 -0.15
C PHE A 271 2.90 23.13 0.73
N VAL A 272 1.84 22.61 1.36
CA VAL A 272 1.89 21.40 2.18
C VAL A 272 1.37 20.21 1.38
N ARG A 273 2.27 19.28 1.06
CA ARG A 273 1.93 18.04 0.35
C ARG A 273 1.22 17.09 1.31
N MET A 274 0.14 16.44 0.88
CA MET A 274 -0.51 15.36 1.65
C MET A 274 -0.79 14.16 0.75
N VAL A 275 -0.34 12.99 1.20
CA VAL A 275 -0.61 11.69 0.55
C VAL A 275 -1.09 10.70 1.60
N ASN A 276 -2.13 9.96 1.30
CA ASN A 276 -2.49 8.78 2.08
C ASN A 276 -1.85 7.55 1.43
N LEU A 277 -0.83 6.97 2.09
CA LEU A 277 -0.12 5.80 1.57
C LEU A 277 -0.99 4.56 1.74
N LEU A 278 -1.01 3.71 0.73
CA LEU A 278 -1.64 2.40 0.74
C LEU A 278 -0.53 1.36 0.89
N GLN A 279 -0.52 0.63 1.98
CA GLN A 279 0.34 -0.52 2.17
C GLN A 279 -0.56 -1.75 2.16
N VAL A 280 -0.50 -2.54 1.09
CA VAL A 280 -1.45 -3.62 0.87
C VAL A 280 -0.71 -4.94 0.84
N ALA A 281 -1.14 -5.89 1.66
CA ALA A 281 -0.59 -7.23 1.73
C ALA A 281 -1.53 -8.27 1.14
N SER A 282 -0.97 -9.34 0.60
CA SER A 282 -1.71 -10.58 0.35
C SER A 282 -2.28 -11.13 1.67
N ALA A 283 -3.38 -11.89 1.60
CA ALA A 283 -3.89 -12.68 2.73
C ALA A 283 -2.81 -13.54 3.39
N PHE A 284 -1.82 -13.98 2.60
CA PHE A 284 -0.76 -14.88 3.01
C PHE A 284 0.47 -14.18 3.63
N ALA A 285 0.42 -12.85 3.77
CA ALA A 285 1.52 -12.06 4.31
C ALA A 285 1.20 -11.51 5.71
N LYS A 286 2.25 -11.40 6.54
CA LYS A 286 2.17 -10.67 7.81
C LYS A 286 2.27 -9.17 7.53
N HIS A 287 1.19 -8.45 7.82
CA HIS A 287 1.14 -7.01 7.66
C HIS A 287 2.07 -6.30 8.66
N MET A 288 2.57 -5.12 8.27
CA MET A 288 3.41 -4.27 9.13
C MET A 288 2.64 -3.69 10.33
N GLU A 289 1.35 -3.42 10.17
CA GLU A 289 0.51 -2.83 11.22
C GLU A 289 -0.44 -3.88 11.80
N ASN A 290 -0.66 -3.81 13.11
CA ASN A 290 -1.69 -4.59 13.78
C ASN A 290 -2.98 -3.76 13.84
N ILE A 291 -3.98 -4.16 13.05
CA ILE A 291 -5.24 -3.44 12.87
C ILE A 291 -6.36 -4.17 13.62
N ASP A 292 -7.14 -3.43 14.42
CA ASP A 292 -8.34 -3.95 15.07
C ASP A 292 -9.49 -4.08 14.06
N ARG A 293 -9.41 -5.10 13.21
CA ARG A 293 -10.41 -5.37 12.18
C ARG A 293 -11.78 -5.67 12.78
N LEU A 294 -11.86 -6.24 13.99
CA LEU A 294 -13.13 -6.50 14.66
C LEU A 294 -13.85 -5.19 15.00
N ALA A 295 -13.16 -4.23 15.62
CA ALA A 295 -13.74 -2.92 15.90
C ALA A 295 -14.17 -2.22 14.61
N MET A 296 -13.35 -2.32 13.55
CA MET A 296 -13.66 -1.69 12.27
C MET A 296 -14.89 -2.30 11.58
N VAL A 297 -14.99 -3.63 11.46
CA VAL A 297 -16.16 -4.25 10.79
C VAL A 297 -17.46 -3.95 11.53
N LYS A 298 -17.42 -3.84 12.86
CA LYS A 298 -18.54 -3.37 13.67
C LYS A 298 -18.89 -1.92 13.34
N ALA A 299 -17.91 -1.02 13.36
CA ALA A 299 -18.13 0.41 13.08
C ALA A 299 -18.76 0.67 11.70
N ILE A 300 -18.37 -0.08 10.66
CA ILE A 300 -18.87 0.14 9.30
C ILE A 300 -20.19 -0.58 8.98
N PHE A 301 -20.55 -1.63 9.75
CA PHE A 301 -21.71 -2.47 9.42
C PHE A 301 -23.00 -1.68 9.15
N PRO A 302 -23.37 -0.66 9.95
CA PRO A 302 -24.59 0.12 9.71
C PRO A 302 -24.62 0.85 8.36
N TYR A 303 -23.45 1.12 7.77
CA TYR A 303 -23.31 1.90 6.54
C TYR A 303 -23.18 1.04 5.27
N LEU A 304 -22.97 -0.28 5.39
CA LEU A 304 -22.75 -1.16 4.24
C LEU A 304 -24.00 -1.33 3.36
N GLY A 305 -25.20 -1.24 3.96
CA GLY A 305 -26.46 -1.47 3.26
C GLY A 305 -26.76 -0.44 2.18
N SER A 306 -26.27 0.80 2.31
CA SER A 306 -26.52 1.90 1.37
C SER A 306 -25.56 1.94 0.17
N LEU A 307 -24.47 1.19 0.23
CA LEU A 307 -23.46 1.15 -0.83
C LEU A 307 -23.91 0.29 -2.01
N SER A 308 -23.46 0.64 -3.22
CA SER A 308 -23.56 -0.26 -4.37
C SER A 308 -22.80 -1.57 -4.12
N ALA A 309 -23.09 -2.61 -4.91
CA ALA A 309 -22.42 -3.91 -4.74
C ALA A 309 -20.89 -3.81 -4.92
N GLN A 310 -20.42 -2.95 -5.82
CA GLN A 310 -18.98 -2.76 -6.08
C GLN A 310 -18.29 -2.00 -4.94
N GLU A 311 -18.87 -0.89 -4.48
CA GLU A 311 -18.34 -0.13 -3.34
C GLU A 311 -18.31 -0.99 -2.08
N ARG A 312 -19.40 -1.72 -1.83
CA ARG A 312 -19.51 -2.64 -0.69
C ARG A 312 -18.44 -3.72 -0.71
N ALA A 313 -18.17 -4.32 -1.87
CA ALA A 313 -17.11 -5.31 -2.02
C ALA A 313 -15.73 -4.71 -1.69
N GLY A 314 -15.43 -3.51 -2.18
CA GLY A 314 -14.19 -2.79 -1.89
C GLY A 314 -14.03 -2.45 -0.40
N VAL A 315 -15.08 -1.95 0.25
CA VAL A 315 -15.07 -1.68 1.69
C VAL A 315 -14.84 -2.96 2.49
N ILE A 316 -15.60 -4.03 2.19
CA ILE A 316 -15.45 -5.32 2.88
C ILE A 316 -14.02 -5.85 2.73
N ALA A 317 -13.42 -5.78 1.54
CA ALA A 317 -12.05 -6.22 1.29
C ALA A 317 -11.01 -5.34 2.01
N ALA A 318 -11.22 -4.03 2.07
CA ALA A 318 -10.33 -3.12 2.80
C ALA A 318 -10.37 -3.32 4.33
N THR A 319 -11.51 -3.72 4.88
CA THR A 319 -11.73 -3.75 6.33
C THR A 319 -11.58 -5.12 6.97
N ALA A 320 -12.24 -6.14 6.41
CA ALA A 320 -12.39 -7.43 7.06
C ALA A 320 -11.16 -8.34 6.85
N ASP A 321 -10.86 -9.17 7.83
CA ASP A 321 -9.86 -10.22 7.68
C ASP A 321 -10.38 -11.33 6.76
N ALA A 322 -9.72 -11.49 5.62
CA ALA A 322 -10.06 -12.49 4.64
C ALA A 322 -9.35 -13.83 4.89
N TYR A 323 -8.29 -13.86 5.70
CA TYR A 323 -7.54 -15.08 5.96
C TYR A 323 -8.19 -15.87 7.11
N PRO A 324 -8.54 -17.15 6.91
CA PRO A 324 -9.25 -17.95 7.93
C PRO A 324 -8.35 -18.40 9.09
N PHE A 325 -7.03 -18.22 8.98
CA PHE A 325 -6.04 -18.63 9.97
C PHE A 325 -5.30 -17.41 10.56
N PRO A 326 -4.55 -17.54 11.67
CA PRO A 326 -4.60 -18.67 12.60
C PRO A 326 -5.97 -18.78 13.30
N THR A 327 -6.29 -20.00 13.74
CA THR A 327 -7.40 -20.31 14.64
C THR A 327 -7.13 -21.66 15.29
N ASN A 328 -7.73 -21.95 16.43
CA ASN A 328 -7.71 -23.28 17.01
C ASN A 328 -8.67 -24.20 16.23
N LEU A 329 -8.11 -25.22 15.55
CA LEU A 329 -8.88 -26.14 14.71
C LEU A 329 -9.68 -27.18 15.51
N ASP A 330 -9.37 -27.39 16.79
CA ASP A 330 -10.15 -28.25 17.67
C ASP A 330 -11.51 -27.61 17.99
N THR A 331 -11.52 -26.28 18.18
CA THR A 331 -12.74 -25.51 18.52
C THR A 331 -13.39 -24.86 17.30
N THR A 332 -12.61 -24.66 16.23
CA THR A 332 -13.04 -24.01 14.99
C THR A 332 -12.64 -24.86 13.77
N PRO A 333 -13.17 -26.10 13.64
CA PRO A 333 -12.92 -26.91 12.46
C PRO A 333 -13.62 -26.31 11.23
N PRO A 334 -13.17 -26.65 10.01
CA PRO A 334 -13.89 -26.28 8.80
C PRO A 334 -15.29 -26.92 8.79
N VAL A 335 -16.33 -26.09 8.77
CA VAL A 335 -17.73 -26.51 8.66
C VAL A 335 -18.28 -25.97 7.34
N GLY A 336 -18.75 -26.86 6.46
CA GLY A 336 -19.31 -26.46 5.16
C GLY A 336 -18.27 -26.01 4.11
N GLY A 337 -16.98 -26.33 4.31
CA GLY A 337 -15.91 -25.99 3.38
C GLY A 337 -14.57 -26.65 3.75
N LEU A 338 -13.47 -26.20 3.12
CA LEU A 338 -12.11 -26.69 3.38
C LEU A 338 -11.37 -25.90 4.48
N ALA A 339 -11.90 -24.74 4.87
CA ALA A 339 -11.34 -23.88 5.91
C ALA A 339 -12.48 -23.30 6.76
N PRO A 340 -12.18 -22.84 7.99
CA PRO A 340 -13.12 -22.04 8.79
C PRO A 340 -13.62 -20.80 8.05
N GLU A 341 -14.82 -20.34 8.39
CA GLU A 341 -15.36 -19.09 7.87
C GLU A 341 -14.47 -17.91 8.31
N SER A 342 -14.02 -17.10 7.35
CA SER A 342 -13.25 -15.87 7.64
C SER A 342 -14.15 -14.72 8.12
N GLN A 343 -13.56 -13.67 8.66
CA GLN A 343 -14.33 -12.47 9.06
C GLN A 343 -14.99 -11.81 7.85
N LYS A 344 -14.29 -11.77 6.72
CA LYS A 344 -14.83 -11.29 5.44
C LYS A 344 -16.05 -12.09 4.99
N ALA A 345 -16.01 -13.42 5.09
CA ALA A 345 -17.13 -14.28 4.72
C ALA A 345 -18.34 -14.08 5.65
N LEU A 346 -18.11 -13.99 6.96
CA LEU A 346 -19.15 -13.69 7.94
C LEU A 346 -19.83 -12.34 7.65
N LEU A 347 -19.03 -11.29 7.41
CA LEU A 347 -19.55 -9.95 7.10
C LEU A 347 -20.37 -9.94 5.82
N ALA A 348 -19.88 -10.58 4.75
CA ALA A 348 -20.60 -10.68 3.49
C ALA A 348 -21.93 -11.43 3.65
N ARG A 349 -21.94 -12.53 4.41
CA ARG A 349 -23.14 -13.31 4.72
C ARG A 349 -24.16 -12.50 5.50
N ALA A 350 -23.72 -11.81 6.56
CA ALA A 350 -24.61 -10.98 7.38
C ALA A 350 -25.32 -9.90 6.55
N ILE A 351 -24.62 -9.29 5.59
CA ILE A 351 -25.23 -8.33 4.68
C ILE A 351 -26.18 -9.00 3.67
N ALA A 352 -25.80 -10.13 3.09
CA ALA A 352 -26.65 -10.84 2.12
C ALA A 352 -27.95 -11.36 2.74
N GLU A 353 -27.90 -11.80 4.00
CA GLU A 353 -29.06 -12.30 4.76
C GLU A 353 -29.84 -11.18 5.48
N GLY A 354 -29.43 -9.92 5.35
CA GLY A 354 -30.12 -8.78 5.95
C GLY A 354 -30.13 -8.79 7.49
N TRP A 355 -29.02 -9.16 8.12
CA TRP A 355 -28.91 -9.17 9.58
C TRP A 355 -28.99 -7.75 10.14
N ASP A 356 -29.58 -7.60 11.32
CA ASP A 356 -29.47 -6.38 12.11
C ASP A 356 -28.11 -6.28 12.81
N TYR A 357 -27.78 -5.08 13.29
CA TYR A 357 -26.50 -4.82 13.95
C TYR A 357 -26.29 -5.72 15.19
N PRO A 358 -27.25 -5.90 16.13
CA PRO A 358 -27.04 -6.76 17.29
C PRO A 358 -26.73 -8.21 16.94
N ARG A 359 -27.39 -8.78 15.93
CA ARG A 359 -27.10 -10.15 15.47
C ARG A 359 -25.69 -10.25 14.87
N PHE A 360 -25.30 -9.28 14.04
CA PHE A 360 -23.95 -9.25 13.46
C PHE A 360 -22.88 -9.10 14.53
N GLU A 361 -23.05 -8.16 15.45
CA GLU A 361 -22.11 -7.88 16.53
C GLU A 361 -21.84 -9.14 17.37
N ALA A 362 -22.89 -9.82 17.81
CA ALA A 362 -22.78 -11.04 18.60
C ALA A 362 -22.04 -12.16 17.85
N ALA A 363 -22.33 -12.34 16.55
CA ALA A 363 -21.66 -13.34 15.72
C ALA A 363 -20.17 -13.01 15.49
N ALA A 364 -19.85 -11.73 15.27
CA ALA A 364 -18.47 -11.26 15.09
C ALA A 364 -17.65 -11.45 16.36
N ASP A 365 -18.21 -11.15 17.54
CA ASP A 365 -17.56 -11.40 18.82
C ASP A 365 -17.34 -12.89 19.08
N GLN A 366 -18.34 -13.72 18.80
CA GLN A 366 -18.22 -15.16 18.95
C GLN A 366 -17.13 -15.75 18.02
N GLN A 367 -17.06 -15.29 16.77
CA GLN A 367 -16.00 -15.69 15.85
C GLN A 367 -14.62 -15.25 16.37
N ALA A 368 -14.49 -14.01 16.83
CA ALA A 368 -13.23 -13.49 17.35
C ALA A 368 -12.76 -14.22 18.62
N GLN A 369 -13.68 -14.57 19.53
CA GLN A 369 -13.37 -15.37 20.73
C GLN A 369 -12.85 -16.77 20.35
N ARG A 370 -13.53 -17.45 19.41
CA ARG A 370 -13.11 -18.77 18.94
C ARG A 370 -11.73 -18.79 18.28
N ARG A 371 -11.34 -17.70 17.61
CA ARG A 371 -10.00 -17.57 16.99
C ARG A 371 -8.87 -17.33 18.02
N ARG A 372 -9.18 -16.81 19.21
CA ARG A 372 -8.21 -16.52 20.28
C ARG A 372 -8.03 -17.67 21.27
N ALA A 373 -9.07 -18.48 21.47
CA ALA A 373 -9.00 -19.74 22.20
C ALA A 373 -8.22 -20.78 21.38
#